data_AF-A0A4Y2KHQ3-F1
#
_entry.id   AF-A0A4Y2KHQ3-F1
#
_cell.length_a   1.000
_cell.length_b   1.000
_cell.length_c   1.000
_cell.angle_alpha   90.00
_cell.angle_beta   90.00
_cell.angle_gamma   90.00
#
_symmetry.space_group_name_H-M   'P 1'
#
loop_
_entity.id
_entity.type
_entity.pdbx_description
1 polymer ?
#
loop_
_entity_poly.entity_id
_entity_poly.type
_entity_poly.pdbx_seq_one_letter_code
_entity_poly.pdbx_strand_id
1 'polypeptide(L)' 'MKQQKPPKYQDKCKYCCCKHEFGRNICPAFNKICRNCGEMNHWAKACKNLNKGVKELHEDSTSTNTDEKSSSSKEFIYK' A
#
# COMPACT_ATOMS: atom_id res chain seq x y z
N MET A 1 24.89 -16.43 -21.61
CA MET A 1 23.47 -16.73 -21.90
C MET A 1 22.65 -16.41 -20.66
N LYS A 2 21.81 -15.35 -20.67
CA LYS A 2 20.99 -14.98 -19.52
C LYS A 2 19.82 -15.97 -19.43
N GLN A 3 19.85 -16.87 -18.44
CA GLN A 3 18.80 -17.84 -18.21
C GLN A 3 17.50 -17.11 -17.85
N GLN A 4 16.59 -16.98 -18.82
CA GLN A 4 15.22 -16.58 -18.56
C GLN A 4 14.50 -17.79 -17.98
N LYS A 5 14.32 -17.79 -16.65
CA LYS A 5 13.60 -18.84 -15.92
C LYS A 5 12.18 -18.92 -16.48
N PRO A 6 11.62 -20.13 -16.68
CA PRO A 6 10.31 -20.29 -17.29
C PRO A 6 9.24 -19.52 -16.50
N PRO A 7 8.26 -18.88 -17.18
CA PRO A 7 7.19 -18.16 -16.50
C PRO A 7 6.40 -19.17 -15.67
N LYS A 8 6.49 -19.06 -14.33
CA LYS A 8 5.76 -19.91 -13.40
C LYS A 8 4.27 -19.56 -13.46
N TYR A 9 3.58 -20.08 -14.47
CA TYR A 9 2.17 -19.80 -14.77
C TYR A 9 1.18 -20.38 -13.72
N GLN A 10 1.63 -20.80 -12.53
CA GLN A 10 0.76 -21.57 -11.61
C GLN A 10 0.80 -21.12 -10.16
N ASP A 11 1.69 -20.20 -9.78
CA ASP A 11 1.76 -19.76 -8.40
C ASP A 11 0.68 -18.71 -8.13
N LYS A 12 -0.23 -19.03 -7.21
CA LYS A 12 -1.29 -18.12 -6.74
C LYS A 12 -0.64 -16.79 -6.36
N CYS A 13 -1.26 -15.67 -6.76
CA CYS A 13 -0.72 -14.37 -6.44
C CYS A 13 -0.57 -14.20 -4.92
N LYS A 14 0.59 -13.71 -4.48
CA LYS A 14 0.89 -13.53 -3.05
C LYS A 14 0.03 -12.46 -2.34
N TYR A 15 -0.65 -11.62 -3.12
CA TYR A 15 -1.42 -10.48 -2.62
C TYR A 15 -2.93 -10.75 -2.57
N CYS A 16 -3.48 -11.48 -3.56
CA CYS A 16 -4.90 -11.80 -3.62
C CYS A 16 -5.18 -13.31 -3.45
N CYS A 17 -4.15 -14.15 -3.43
CA CYS A 17 -4.25 -15.62 -3.42
C CYS A 17 -5.08 -16.22 -4.57
N CYS A 18 -5.38 -15.44 -5.61
CA CYS A 18 -6.06 -15.87 -6.83
C CYS A 18 -5.07 -16.09 -7.98
N LYS A 19 -5.53 -16.81 -9.01
CA LYS A 19 -4.81 -16.96 -10.28
C LYS A 19 -5.20 -15.80 -11.19
N HIS A 20 -4.24 -14.97 -11.55
CA HIS A 20 -4.39 -13.89 -12.53
C HIS A 20 -3.02 -13.62 -13.16
N GLU A 21 -2.97 -12.82 -14.23
CA GLU A 21 -1.70 -12.43 -14.85
C GLU A 21 -0.82 -11.65 -13.86
N PHE A 22 0.47 -11.95 -13.83
CA PHE A 22 1.43 -11.31 -12.93
C PHE A 22 1.65 -9.83 -13.33
N GLY A 23 0.77 -8.96 -12.85
CA GLY A 23 0.89 -7.52 -12.96
C GLY A 23 0.41 -6.87 -11.67
N ARG A 24 1.18 -5.93 -11.12
CA ARG A 24 0.73 -5.13 -9.96
C ARG A 24 -0.61 -4.45 -10.25
N ASN A 25 -0.75 -3.88 -11.45
CA ASN A 25 -1.96 -3.20 -11.89
C ASN A 25 -3.11 -4.14 -12.31
N ILE A 26 -2.84 -5.43 -12.48
CA ILE A 26 -3.85 -6.44 -12.86
C ILE A 26 -4.40 -7.13 -11.60
N CYS A 27 -3.63 -7.14 -10.52
CA CYS A 27 -4.05 -7.76 -9.27
C CYS A 27 -5.30 -7.06 -8.72
N PRO A 28 -6.43 -7.77 -8.53
CA PRO A 28 -7.66 -7.17 -8.02
C PRO A 28 -7.56 -6.74 -6.55
N ALA A 29 -6.50 -7.17 -5.84
CA ALA A 29 -6.19 -6.70 -4.50
C ALA A 29 -5.31 -5.43 -4.47
N PHE A 30 -4.81 -4.97 -5.62
CA PHE A 30 -4.06 -3.72 -5.71
C PHE A 30 -4.98 -2.54 -5.40
N ASN A 31 -4.50 -1.58 -4.60
CA ASN A 31 -5.32 -0.48 -4.05
C ASN A 31 -6.55 -0.91 -3.21
N LYS A 32 -6.62 -2.17 -2.76
CA LYS A 32 -7.63 -2.59 -1.78
C LYS A 32 -7.05 -2.62 -0.38
N ILE A 33 -7.85 -2.16 0.57
CA ILE A 33 -7.53 -2.16 2.00
C ILE A 33 -7.86 -3.53 2.59
N CYS A 34 -6.91 -4.10 3.32
CA CYS A 34 -7.07 -5.36 4.02
C CYS A 34 -7.89 -5.17 5.30
N ARG A 35 -8.99 -5.90 5.43
CA ARG A 35 -9.86 -5.86 6.62
C ARG A 35 -9.20 -6.42 7.89
N ASN A 36 -8.11 -7.17 7.78
CA ASN A 36 -7.45 -7.78 8.93
C ASN A 36 -6.37 -6.91 9.55
N CYS A 37 -5.63 -6.13 8.73
CA CYS A 37 -4.52 -5.33 9.22
C CYS A 37 -4.56 -3.85 8.82
N GLY A 38 -5.59 -3.41 8.08
CA GLY A 38 -5.73 -2.01 7.66
C GLY A 38 -4.80 -1.57 6.52
N GLU A 39 -3.86 -2.41 6.12
CA GLU A 39 -2.87 -2.10 5.07
C GLU A 39 -3.43 -2.33 3.66
N MET A 40 -2.88 -1.62 2.67
CA MET A 40 -3.31 -1.72 1.27
C MET A 40 -2.62 -2.88 0.51
N ASN A 41 -3.06 -3.13 -0.72
CA ASN A 41 -2.42 -4.02 -1.71
C ASN A 41 -2.50 -5.52 -1.42
N HIS A 42 -3.44 -5.97 -0.59
CA HIS A 42 -3.74 -7.38 -0.41
C HIS A 42 -5.15 -7.60 0.17
N TRP A 43 -5.64 -8.85 0.10
CA TRP A 43 -6.89 -9.24 0.74
C TRP A 43 -6.67 -9.87 2.11
N ALA A 44 -7.73 -9.88 2.94
CA ALA A 44 -7.75 -10.56 4.24
C ALA A 44 -7.28 -12.02 4.17
N LYS A 45 -7.64 -12.73 3.09
CA LYS A 45 -7.22 -14.12 2.84
C LYS A 45 -5.71 -14.29 2.61
N ALA A 46 -5.05 -13.26 2.08
CA ALA A 46 -3.61 -13.23 1.84
C ALA A 46 -2.84 -12.54 2.99
N CYS A 47 -3.56 -12.06 4.01
CA CYS A 47 -2.97 -11.33 5.11
C CYS A 47 -2.13 -12.26 5.98
N LYS A 48 -0.84 -11.96 6.11
CA LYS A 48 0.08 -12.68 7.00
C LYS A 48 0.03 -12.17 8.44
N ASN A 49 -0.62 -11.03 8.67
CA ASN A 49 -0.72 -10.35 9.96
C ASN A 49 -2.02 -10.70 10.69
N LEU A 50 -2.47 -11.95 10.63
CA LEU A 50 -3.74 -12.41 11.23
C LEU A 50 -3.78 -12.26 12.76
N ASN A 51 -2.62 -12.13 13.42
CA ASN A 51 -2.49 -12.09 14.88
C ASN A 51 -2.65 -10.71 15.54
N LYS A 52 -3.06 -9.66 14.82
CA LYS A 52 -3.39 -8.38 15.46
C LYS A 52 -4.85 -8.39 15.92
N GLY A 53 -5.12 -9.20 16.94
CA GLY A 53 -6.33 -9.07 17.74
C GLY A 53 -6.41 -7.65 18.31
N VAL A 54 -7.49 -6.94 17.95
CA VAL A 54 -8.07 -5.80 18.66
C VAL A 54 -7.09 -4.69 19.03
N LYS A 55 -6.74 -3.78 18.11
CA LYS A 55 -6.18 -2.46 18.46
C LYS A 55 -6.62 -1.39 17.46
N GLU A 56 -7.68 -0.71 17.88
CA GLU A 56 -7.92 0.74 17.80
C GLU A 56 -7.84 1.46 16.44
N LEU A 57 -8.90 2.22 16.21
CA LEU A 57 -9.11 3.17 15.13
C LEU A 57 -7.87 4.08 14.98
N HIS A 58 -7.13 3.91 13.88
CA HIS A 58 -6.19 4.95 13.46
C HIS A 58 -6.94 5.88 12.51
N GLU A 59 -7.11 7.11 12.95
CA GLU A 59 -7.64 8.22 12.17
C GLU A 59 -6.80 8.40 10.90
N ASP A 60 -7.46 8.51 9.75
CA ASP A 60 -6.83 8.66 8.45
C ASP A 60 -6.05 9.98 8.40
N SER A 61 -4.72 9.87 8.44
CA SER A 61 -3.82 10.92 8.00
C SER A 61 -3.97 11.08 6.50
N THR A 62 -4.93 11.94 6.11
CA THR A 62 -5.10 12.38 4.73
C THR A 62 -3.81 13.08 4.28
N SER A 63 -2.99 12.33 3.56
CA SER A 63 -1.76 12.82 2.95
C SER A 63 -2.10 13.59 1.68
N THR A 64 -2.36 14.89 1.78
CA THR A 64 -2.17 15.80 0.65
C THR A 64 -0.83 16.52 0.83
N ASN A 65 0.18 16.03 0.12
CA ASN A 65 1.42 16.76 -0.10
C ASN A 65 1.11 18.01 -0.91
N THR A 66 1.19 19.18 -0.29
CA THR A 66 1.47 20.42 -1.01
C THR A 66 2.84 20.89 -0.57
N ASP A 67 3.84 20.37 -1.26
CA ASP A 67 5.19 20.92 -1.28
C ASP A 67 5.14 22.30 -1.98
N GLU A 68 5.04 23.39 -1.22
CA GLU A 68 5.58 24.66 -1.69
C GLU A 68 6.59 25.20 -0.68
N LYS A 69 7.85 25.16 -1.12
CA LYS A 69 9.06 25.52 -0.40
C LYS A 69 9.18 27.04 -0.23
N SER A 70 9.59 27.40 0.99
CA SER A 70 10.66 28.36 1.29
C SER A 70 10.40 29.86 1.05
N SER A 71 10.37 30.63 2.14
CA SER A 71 11.59 31.26 2.67
C SER A 71 11.27 32.26 3.78
N SER A 72 12.03 32.12 4.86
CA SER A 72 12.23 33.11 5.92
C SER A 72 12.41 34.52 5.37
N SER A 73 11.62 35.48 5.86
CA SER A 73 12.05 36.88 5.97
C SER A 73 11.31 37.53 7.14
N LYS A 74 12.14 38.04 8.05
CA LYS A 74 11.79 38.64 9.33
C LYS A 74 11.28 40.07 9.15
N GLU A 75 10.62 40.55 10.20
CA GLU A 75 10.67 41.93 10.74
C GLU A 75 9.40 42.81 10.70
N PHE A 76 9.26 43.51 11.83
CA PHE A 76 8.52 44.73 12.19
C PHE A 76 7.00 44.69 12.41
N ILE A 77 6.65 44.68 13.71
CA ILE A 77 5.41 45.23 14.25
C ILE A 77 5.43 46.75 14.07
N TYR A 78 4.41 47.28 13.39
CA TYR A 78 3.93 48.65 13.58
C TYR A 78 2.40 48.65 13.46
N LYS A 79 1.69 48.95 14.54
CA LYS A 79 1.04 50.25 14.77
C LYS A 79 0.34 50.25 16.12
#